data_AF-A0A7Y5HH87-F1
#
_entry.id   AF-A0A7Y5HH87-F1
#
_cell.length_a   1.000
_cell.length_b   1.000
_cell.length_c   1.000
_cell.angle_alpha   90.00
_cell.angle_beta   90.00
_cell.angle_gamma   90.00
#
_symmetry.space_group_name_H-M   'P 1'
#
loop_
_entity.id
_entity.type
_entity.pdbx_description
1 polymer ?
#
loop_
_entity_poly.entity_id
_entity_poly.type
_entity_poly.pdbx_seq_one_letter_code
_entity_poly.pdbx_strand_id
1 'polypeptide(L)' 'MTAVTLRPEVAFAPGRGPGEEEFRELHGAAHRECFLADSVRTEVRREARRTGG' A
#
# COMPACT_ATOMS: atom_id res chain seq x y z
N MET A 1 4.30 21.67 -8.47
CA MET A 1 4.03 20.30 -8.96
C MET A 1 2.81 19.76 -8.25
N THR A 2 2.03 18.88 -8.87
CA THR A 2 0.91 18.19 -8.21
C THR A 2 1.44 16.94 -7.51
N ALA A 3 0.83 16.59 -6.38
CA ALA A 3 1.13 15.36 -5.64
C ALA A 3 -0.17 14.65 -5.23
N VAL A 4 -0.11 13.32 -5.11
CA VAL A 4 -1.21 12.45 -4.68
C VAL A 4 -0.69 11.52 -3.59
N THR A 5 -1.44 11.39 -2.49
CA THR A 5 -1.14 10.42 -1.43
C THR A 5 -2.21 9.32 -1.43
N LEU A 6 -1.82 8.10 -1.77
CA LEU A 6 -2.67 6.93 -1.70
C LEU A 6 -2.73 6.42 -0.25
N ARG A 7 -3.95 6.28 0.29
CA ARG A 7 -4.23 5.77 1.65
C ARG A 7 -5.03 4.46 1.58
N PRO A 8 -4.45 3.36 1.08
CA PRO A 8 -5.16 2.09 1.00
C PRO A 8 -5.31 1.48 2.40
N GLU A 9 -6.56 1.21 2.77
CA GLU A 9 -6.89 0.35 3.91
C GLU A 9 -6.94 -1.10 3.44
N VAL A 10 -6.19 -1.98 4.10
CA VAL A 10 -6.05 -3.38 3.72
C VAL A 10 -6.60 -4.25 4.84
N ALA A 11 -7.81 -4.75 4.65
CA ALA A 11 -8.49 -5.65 5.56
C ALA A 11 -8.05 -7.10 5.34
N PHE A 12 -7.76 -7.82 6.42
CA PHE A 12 -7.51 -9.27 6.40
C PHE A 12 -8.63 -10.01 7.14
N ALA A 13 -8.81 -11.29 6.83
CA ALA A 13 -9.74 -12.14 7.58
C ALA A 13 -9.25 -12.32 9.04
N PRO A 14 -10.15 -12.44 10.04
CA PRO A 14 -9.76 -12.53 11.45
C PRO A 14 -8.83 -13.72 11.74
N GLY A 15 -7.78 -13.48 12.51
CA GLY A 15 -6.73 -14.47 12.82
C GLY A 15 -5.90 -14.92 11.61
N ARG A 16 -5.95 -14.19 10.48
CA ARG A 16 -5.32 -14.57 9.20
C ARG A 16 -4.56 -13.42 8.52
N GLY A 17 -4.34 -12.31 9.22
CA GLY A 17 -3.54 -11.19 8.72
C GLY A 17 -2.03 -11.38 8.93
N PRO A 18 -1.17 -10.96 7.97
CA PRO A 18 0.29 -11.02 8.09
C PRO A 18 0.82 -10.15 9.23
N GLY A 19 2.02 -10.45 9.74
CA GLY A 19 2.69 -9.61 10.75
C GLY A 19 2.90 -8.17 10.28
N GLU A 20 3.19 -7.22 11.19
CA GLU A 20 3.37 -5.81 10.75
C GLU A 20 4.54 -5.65 9.77
N GLU A 21 5.63 -6.38 10.00
CA GLU A 21 6.80 -6.40 9.12
C GLU A 21 6.48 -7.02 7.76
N GLU A 22 5.92 -8.23 7.75
CA GLU A 22 5.43 -8.94 6.57
C GLU A 22 4.41 -8.10 5.78
N PHE A 23 3.51 -7.36 6.45
CA PHE A 23 2.58 -6.42 5.82
C PHE A 23 3.30 -5.28 5.09
N ARG A 24 4.36 -4.70 5.69
CA ARG A 24 5.18 -3.67 5.04
C ARG A 24 5.93 -4.23 3.84
N GLU A 25 6.44 -5.45 3.92
CA GLU A 25 7.09 -6.13 2.78
C GLU A 25 6.11 -6.42 1.64
N LEU A 26 4.96 -7.03 1.95
CA LEU A 26 3.89 -7.34 0.99
C LEU A 26 3.38 -6.06 0.29
N HIS A 27 3.13 -4.99 1.05
CA HIS A 27 2.70 -3.72 0.47
C HIS A 27 3.80 -3.06 -0.37
N GLY A 28 5.06 -3.14 0.09
CA GLY A 28 6.22 -2.65 -0.65
C GLY A 28 6.46 -3.43 -1.95
N ALA A 29 6.19 -4.74 -1.98
CA ALA A 29 6.23 -5.57 -3.17
C ALA A 29 5.09 -5.22 -4.15
N ALA A 30 3.85 -5.20 -3.68
CA ALA A 30 2.68 -4.83 -4.50
C ALA A 30 2.81 -3.41 -5.09
N HIS A 31 3.54 -2.50 -4.44
CA HIS A 31 3.87 -1.18 -4.97
C HIS A 31 4.86 -1.20 -6.14
N ARG A 32 5.80 -2.16 -6.21
CA ARG A 32 6.76 -2.24 -7.33
C ARG A 32 6.09 -2.68 -8.64
N GLU A 33 5.02 -3.47 -8.54
CA GLU A 33 4.19 -3.91 -9.68
C GLU A 33 3.03 -2.93 -10.01
N CYS A 34 3.02 -1.72 -9.41
CA CYS A 34 1.86 -0.83 -9.44
C CYS A 34 1.99 0.28 -10.50
N PHE A 35 1.53 -0.03 -11.71
CA PHE A 35 1.53 0.85 -12.90
C PHE A 35 0.95 2.27 -12.69
N LEU A 36 0.13 2.49 -11.65
CA LEU A 36 -0.40 3.82 -11.28
C LEU A 36 0.70 4.82 -10.89
N ALA A 37 1.87 4.35 -10.44
CA ALA A 37 3.02 5.21 -10.14
C ALA A 37 3.71 5.69 -11.42
N ASP A 38 4.02 4.76 -12.33
CA ASP A 38 4.88 5.04 -13.49
C ASP A 38 4.11 5.66 -14.68
N SER A 39 2.77 5.55 -14.69
CA SER A 39 1.91 6.08 -15.75
C SER A 39 1.59 7.57 -15.62
N VAL A 40 2.08 8.28 -14.58
CA VAL A 40 1.67 9.66 -14.28
C VAL A 40 2.85 10.61 -14.04
N ARG A 41 2.68 11.89 -14.39
CA ARG A 41 3.66 12.97 -14.12
C ARG A 41 3.51 13.61 -12.73
N THR A 42 2.77 12.96 -11.84
CA THR A 42 2.36 13.44 -10.52
C THR A 42 3.15 12.68 -9.47
N GLU A 43 3.60 13.33 -8.40
CA GLU A 43 4.31 12.63 -7.33
C GLU A 43 3.35 11.75 -6.52
N VAL A 44 3.53 10.43 -6.55
CA VAL A 44 2.65 9.45 -5.86
C VAL A 44 3.28 8.97 -4.55
N ARG A 45 2.71 9.39 -3.42
CA ARG A 45 3.04 8.90 -2.07
C ARG A 45 2.08 7.78 -1.64
N ARG A 46 2.47 6.99 -0.64
CA ARG A 46 1.64 5.93 -0.04
C ARG A 46 1.67 6.01 1.48
N GLU A 47 0.53 5.79 2.10
CA GLU A 47 0.32 5.70 3.55
C GLU A 47 -0.66 4.55 3.84
N ALA A 48 -0.23 3.31 3.59
CA ALA A 48 -1.06 2.12 3.75
C ALA A 48 -1.33 1.78 5.22
N ARG A 49 -2.52 1.23 5.51
CA ARG A 49 -2.93 0.84 6.87
C ARG A 49 -3.54 -0.56 6.84
N ARG A 50 -3.08 -1.44 7.73
CA ARG A 50 -3.71 -2.74 7.96
C ARG A 50 -4.94 -2.55 8.85
N THR A 51 -6.07 -3.15 8.50
CA THR A 51 -7.29 -3.17 9.32
C THR A 51 -7.72 -4.62 9.58
N GLY A 52 -8.33 -4.86 10.74
CA GLY A 52 -8.57 -6.22 11.24
C GLY A 52 -7.31 -6.93 11.79
N GLY A 53 -7.53 -8.06 12.45
CA GLY A 53 -6.49 -8.92 13.04
C GLY A 53 -6.94 -10.36 13.10
#